data_AF-A0AAD8NED0-F1
#
_entry.id   AF-A0AAD8NED0-F1
#
_cell.length_a   1.000
_cell.length_b   1.000
_cell.length_c   1.000
_cell.angle_alpha   90.00
_cell.angle_beta   90.00
_cell.angle_gamma   90.00
#
_symmetry.space_group_name_H-M   'P 1'
#
loop_
_entity.id
_entity.type
_entity.pdbx_description
1 polymer ?
#
loop_
_entity_poly.entity_id
_entity_poly.type
_entity_poly.pdbx_seq_one_letter_code
_entity_poly.pdbx_strand_id
1 'polypeptide(L)'
;MNQEKPMTVPSTRKDLMIVNMGPHHPSMHGVLRLIVTLDGEDVIDCEPILGYLHRDIGAQTPFFYIFRERELIYDLFEAATGIAEYQKLITRNPIFLERVEGVGIIGGEEAINWGLSGPMLRASGIQWDLRKVDHYECYDEFDWEVQWQKEGDSLARYLVRISEMTESIKIIQQALEGIPGGPYENLEIRRFDRVKDTVWNEFDYRFISKKPSPTFELSKQELYARVEAPKENWNFSDRR
;
A
#
# COMPACT_ATOMS: atom_id res chain seq x y z
N MET A 1 22.82 -43.30 -56.06
CA MET A 1 23.70 -42.40 -55.29
C MET A 1 22.85 -41.24 -54.82
N ASN A 2 22.62 -41.18 -53.51
CA ASN A 2 21.88 -40.14 -52.80
C ASN A 2 22.55 -38.77 -52.91
N GLN A 3 21.74 -37.72 -52.69
CA GLN A 3 21.94 -36.54 -51.83
C GLN A 3 21.59 -35.24 -52.57
N GLU A 4 20.84 -34.28 -52.04
CA GLU A 4 20.00 -34.14 -50.85
C GLU A 4 19.14 -32.90 -51.16
N LYS A 5 17.82 -32.95 -50.92
CA LYS A 5 16.97 -31.74 -50.98
C LYS A 5 17.40 -30.81 -49.83
N PRO A 6 17.46 -29.49 -50.02
CA PRO A 6 17.67 -28.58 -48.89
C PRO A 6 16.52 -28.79 -47.88
N MET A 7 16.89 -29.10 -46.64
CA MET A 7 15.96 -29.16 -45.52
C MET A 7 15.34 -27.78 -45.33
N THR A 8 14.10 -27.62 -45.77
CA THR A 8 13.21 -26.61 -45.20
C THR A 8 13.03 -26.96 -43.73
N VAL A 9 13.75 -26.26 -42.85
CA VAL A 9 13.44 -26.23 -41.43
C VAL A 9 11.98 -25.75 -41.33
N PRO A 10 11.04 -26.52 -40.77
CA PRO A 10 9.73 -25.98 -40.49
C PRO A 10 9.96 -24.89 -39.46
N SER A 11 9.67 -23.63 -39.78
CA SER A 11 9.47 -22.62 -38.75
C SER A 11 8.34 -23.15 -37.87
N THR A 12 8.65 -23.67 -36.69
CA THR A 12 7.63 -23.99 -35.69
C THR A 12 6.86 -22.71 -35.44
N ARG A 13 5.64 -22.66 -35.97
CA ARG A 13 4.69 -21.58 -35.65
C ARG A 13 4.45 -21.73 -34.16
N LYS A 14 5.03 -20.83 -33.35
CA LYS A 14 4.66 -20.73 -31.94
C LYS A 14 3.22 -20.24 -31.93
N ASP A 15 2.27 -21.16 -31.79
CA ASP A 15 0.86 -20.83 -31.66
C ASP A 15 0.67 -20.25 -30.25
N LEU A 16 0.98 -18.96 -30.12
CA LEU A 16 0.81 -18.22 -28.88
C LEU A 16 -0.69 -18.15 -28.54
N MET A 17 -1.03 -18.47 -27.30
CA MET A 17 -2.41 -18.40 -26.81
C MET A 17 -2.62 -17.09 -26.06
N ILE A 18 -3.57 -16.29 -26.52
CA ILE A 18 -3.96 -15.04 -25.84
C ILE A 18 -5.14 -15.36 -24.93
N VAL A 19 -4.97 -15.17 -23.62
CA VAL A 19 -6.00 -15.38 -22.59
C VAL A 19 -6.35 -14.05 -21.96
N ASN A 20 -7.64 -13.74 -21.96
CA ASN A 20 -8.17 -12.57 -21.26
C ASN A 20 -8.68 -12.99 -19.89
N MET A 21 -8.00 -12.55 -18.82
CA MET A 21 -8.46 -12.72 -17.45
C MET A 21 -9.15 -11.44 -16.94
N GLY A 22 -10.34 -11.57 -16.37
CA GLY A 22 -11.11 -10.47 -15.80
C GLY A 22 -12.30 -10.02 -16.68
N PRO A 23 -13.02 -8.94 -16.29
CA PRO A 23 -12.73 -8.05 -15.17
C PRO A 23 -13.20 -8.58 -13.80
N HIS A 24 -13.97 -9.67 -13.77
CA HIS A 24 -14.48 -10.31 -12.56
C HIS A 24 -13.84 -11.69 -12.40
N HIS A 25 -12.65 -11.74 -11.82
CA HIS A 25 -12.02 -12.97 -11.40
C HIS A 25 -11.68 -12.90 -9.89
N PRO A 26 -11.96 -13.93 -9.07
CA PRO A 26 -11.72 -13.87 -7.63
C PRO A 26 -10.28 -13.54 -7.24
N SER A 27 -9.30 -13.98 -8.04
CA SER A 27 -7.88 -13.70 -7.81
C SER A 27 -7.49 -12.23 -8.04
N MET A 28 -8.36 -11.42 -8.63
CA MET A 28 -8.09 -10.04 -9.02
C MET A 28 -8.52 -8.99 -7.99
N HIS A 29 -8.80 -9.41 -6.74
CA HIS A 29 -9.09 -8.57 -5.55
C HIS A 29 -9.67 -7.16 -5.87
N GLY A 30 -10.70 -7.10 -6.71
CA GLY A 30 -11.16 -5.86 -7.33
C GLY A 30 -11.53 -6.04 -8.80
N VAL A 31 -11.43 -4.96 -9.57
CA VAL A 31 -11.75 -4.92 -11.01
C VAL A 31 -10.46 -4.64 -11.78
N LEU A 32 -9.84 -5.72 -12.26
CA LEU A 32 -8.62 -5.69 -13.07
C LEU A 32 -8.86 -6.59 -14.28
N ARG A 33 -8.34 -6.18 -15.44
CA ARG A 33 -8.34 -7.02 -16.64
C ARG A 33 -6.90 -7.19 -17.10
N LEU A 34 -6.49 -8.43 -17.32
CA LEU A 34 -5.16 -8.79 -17.81
C LEU A 34 -5.32 -9.53 -19.14
N ILE A 35 -4.67 -9.03 -20.19
CA ILE A 35 -4.50 -9.78 -21.43
C ILE A 35 -3.13 -10.45 -21.34
N VAL A 36 -3.12 -11.77 -21.25
CA VAL A 36 -1.90 -12.56 -21.05
C VAL A 36 -1.62 -13.35 -22.32
N THR A 37 -0.41 -13.23 -22.84
CA THR A 37 0.07 -14.02 -23.99
C THR A 37 0.92 -15.17 -23.46
N LEU A 38 0.49 -16.40 -23.75
CA LEU A 38 1.06 -17.64 -23.24
C LEU A 38 1.72 -18.46 -24.35
N ASP A 39 2.84 -19.10 -24.03
CA ASP A 39 3.44 -20.19 -24.78
C ASP A 39 3.29 -21.48 -23.94
N GLY A 40 2.16 -22.17 -24.11
CA GLY A 40 1.78 -23.27 -23.22
C GLY A 40 1.45 -22.80 -21.80
N GLU A 41 2.33 -23.12 -20.83
CA GLU A 41 2.21 -22.70 -19.43
C GLU A 41 3.04 -21.46 -19.10
N ASP A 42 3.98 -21.09 -19.97
CA ASP A 42 4.87 -19.95 -19.76
C ASP A 42 4.22 -18.63 -20.19
N VAL A 43 4.32 -17.61 -19.34
CA VAL A 43 3.85 -16.25 -19.64
C VAL A 43 4.94 -15.51 -20.41
N ILE A 44 4.63 -15.10 -21.65
CA ILE A 44 5.55 -14.32 -22.48
C ILE A 44 5.30 -12.83 -22.32
N ASP A 45 4.02 -12.43 -22.23
CA ASP A 45 3.63 -11.03 -22.11
C ASP A 45 2.34 -10.88 -21.30
N CYS A 46 2.18 -9.74 -20.64
CA CYS A 46 1.03 -9.42 -19.81
C CYS A 46 0.71 -7.93 -19.91
N GLU A 47 -0.44 -7.61 -20.50
CA GLU A 47 -0.95 -6.25 -20.63
C GLU A 47 -2.07 -5.99 -19.61
N PRO A 48 -1.80 -5.20 -18.55
CA PRO A 48 -2.82 -4.80 -17.60
C PRO A 48 -3.67 -3.65 -18.15
N ILE A 49 -4.98 -3.89 -18.28
CA ILE A 49 -5.96 -2.85 -18.62
C ILE A 49 -6.49 -2.26 -17.31
N LEU A 50 -6.04 -1.03 -17.04
CA LEU A 50 -6.46 -0.23 -15.89
C LEU A 50 -7.61 0.71 -16.25
N GLY A 51 -8.27 1.29 -15.24
CA GLY A 51 -9.27 2.35 -15.43
C GLY A 51 -10.72 1.94 -15.13
N TYR A 52 -11.02 0.67 -14.89
CA TYR A 52 -12.38 0.22 -14.53
C TYR A 52 -12.91 0.80 -13.21
N LEU A 53 -12.01 1.15 -12.29
CA LEU A 53 -12.32 1.84 -11.02
C LEU A 53 -11.97 3.33 -11.06
N HIS A 54 -11.68 3.90 -12.24
CA HIS A 54 -11.40 5.32 -12.37
C HIS A 54 -12.68 6.11 -12.09
N ARG A 55 -12.83 6.54 -10.85
CA ARG A 55 -13.79 7.54 -10.42
C ARG A 55 -12.96 8.81 -10.28
N ASP A 56 -13.26 9.88 -11.02
CA ASP A 56 -12.62 11.19 -10.84
C ASP A 56 -12.57 11.52 -9.33
N ILE A 57 -11.42 11.28 -8.70
CA ILE A 57 -11.26 11.31 -7.24
C ILE A 57 -11.19 12.79 -6.85
N GLY A 58 -12.35 13.38 -6.60
CA GLY A 58 -12.51 14.70 -5.98
C GLY A 58 -13.11 14.66 -4.57
N ALA A 59 -13.65 13.52 -4.12
CA ALA A 59 -14.23 13.37 -2.80
C ALA A 59 -14.19 11.92 -2.29
N GLN A 60 -13.03 11.48 -1.81
CA GLN A 60 -12.87 10.19 -1.12
C GLN A 60 -13.27 10.23 0.36
N THR A 61 -13.66 11.39 0.87
CA THR A 61 -13.93 11.64 2.30
C THR A 61 -14.91 10.64 2.92
N PRO A 62 -16.03 10.23 2.27
CA PRO A 62 -16.93 9.21 2.83
C PRO A 62 -16.31 7.81 2.92
N PHE A 63 -15.34 7.51 2.05
CA PHE A 63 -14.63 6.23 2.03
C PHE A 63 -13.77 6.06 3.30
N PHE A 64 -13.11 7.12 3.76
CA PHE A 64 -12.33 7.11 5.01
C PHE A 64 -13.22 6.95 6.26
N TYR A 65 -14.43 7.50 6.26
CA TYR A 65 -15.38 7.32 7.39
C TYR A 65 -15.85 5.87 7.54
N ILE A 66 -16.03 5.14 6.43
CA ILE A 66 -16.44 3.71 6.46
C ILE A 66 -15.27 2.82 6.93
N PHE A 67 -14.02 3.20 6.68
CA PHE A 67 -12.86 2.46 7.19
C PHE A 67 -12.64 2.65 8.70
N ARG A 68 -13.03 3.80 9.27
CA ARG A 68 -12.95 4.05 10.72
C ARG A 68 -13.83 3.10 11.56
N GLU A 69 -14.99 2.70 11.05
CA GLU A 69 -15.82 1.66 11.69
C GLU A 69 -15.26 0.25 11.49
N ARG A 70 -14.39 0.04 10.49
CA ARG A 70 -13.73 -1.23 10.21
C ARG A 70 -12.53 -1.47 11.11
N GLU A 71 -11.81 -0.42 11.52
CA GLU A 71 -10.68 -0.53 12.47
C GLU A 71 -11.12 -1.01 13.86
N LEU A 72 -12.31 -0.59 14.31
CA LEU A 72 -12.87 -1.08 15.58
C LEU A 72 -13.12 -2.60 15.61
N ILE A 73 -13.23 -3.23 14.43
CA ILE A 73 -13.35 -4.70 14.26
C ILE A 73 -11.96 -5.37 14.21
N TYR A 74 -10.91 -4.65 13.77
CA TYR A 74 -9.53 -5.14 13.75
C TYR A 74 -8.84 -5.02 15.12
N ASP A 75 -9.17 -3.98 15.90
CA ASP A 75 -8.73 -3.83 17.29
C ASP A 75 -9.10 -5.06 18.16
N LEU A 76 -10.20 -5.75 17.83
CA LEU A 76 -10.65 -6.97 18.51
C LEU A 76 -9.86 -8.23 18.10
N PHE A 77 -9.25 -8.24 16.91
CA PHE A 77 -8.37 -9.32 16.43
C PHE A 77 -6.90 -9.10 16.85
N GLU A 78 -6.51 -7.84 17.11
CA GLU A 78 -5.15 -7.41 17.39
C GLU A 78 -4.78 -7.45 18.89
N ALA A 79 -5.75 -7.54 19.79
CA ALA A 79 -5.53 -7.41 21.24
C ALA A 79 -4.67 -8.50 21.94
N ALA A 80 -4.10 -9.52 21.29
CA ALA A 80 -3.15 -10.39 22.02
C ALA A 80 -2.08 -11.17 21.24
N THR A 81 -2.38 -11.93 20.17
CA THR A 81 -1.44 -13.02 19.76
C THR A 81 -1.50 -13.49 18.30
N GLY A 82 -2.27 -12.83 17.43
CA GLY A 82 -2.56 -13.37 16.09
C GLY A 82 -1.33 -13.50 15.17
N ILE A 83 -0.45 -12.50 15.11
CA ILE A 83 0.67 -12.48 14.15
C ILE A 83 1.67 -13.61 14.42
N ALA A 84 2.02 -13.86 15.68
CA ALA A 84 2.95 -14.94 16.04
C ALA A 84 2.39 -16.33 15.70
N GLU A 85 1.09 -16.53 15.89
CA GLU A 85 0.41 -17.78 15.53
C GLU A 85 0.27 -17.93 14.00
N TYR A 86 -0.12 -16.86 13.30
CA TYR A 86 -0.17 -16.82 11.84
C TYR A 86 1.19 -17.09 11.20
N GLN A 87 2.25 -16.48 11.73
CA GLN A 87 3.63 -16.73 11.29
C GLN A 87 4.01 -18.19 11.52
N LYS A 88 3.67 -18.76 12.68
CA LYS A 88 3.95 -20.17 12.96
C LYS A 88 3.24 -21.13 12.00
N LEU A 89 2.01 -20.82 11.61
CA LEU A 89 1.19 -21.65 10.73
C LEU A 89 1.57 -21.51 9.25
N ILE A 90 1.81 -20.29 8.77
CA ILE A 90 2.02 -20.01 7.34
C ILE A 90 3.50 -20.08 6.98
N THR A 91 4.38 -19.43 7.75
CA THR A 91 5.79 -19.26 7.38
C THR A 91 6.54 -20.59 7.32
N ARG A 92 6.11 -21.60 8.09
CA ARG A 92 6.72 -22.94 8.09
C ARG A 92 5.99 -23.96 7.21
N ASN A 93 4.94 -23.55 6.49
CA ASN A 93 4.19 -24.45 5.65
C ASN A 93 4.96 -24.75 4.35
N PRO A 94 5.35 -26.02 4.08
CA PRO A 94 6.09 -26.36 2.86
C PRO A 94 5.37 -25.97 1.57
N ILE A 95 4.03 -26.10 1.54
CA ILE A 95 3.21 -25.75 0.38
C ILE A 95 3.25 -24.25 0.10
N PHE A 96 3.34 -23.43 1.15
CA PHE A 96 3.44 -21.98 0.99
C PHE A 96 4.82 -21.59 0.47
N LEU A 97 5.88 -22.18 1.03
CA LEU A 97 7.26 -21.92 0.61
C LEU A 97 7.47 -22.29 -0.86
N GLU A 98 7.06 -23.49 -1.28
CA GLU A 98 7.17 -23.95 -2.67
C GLU A 98 6.46 -23.03 -3.68
N ARG A 99 5.42 -22.29 -3.25
CA ARG A 99 4.64 -21.40 -4.12
C ARG A 99 5.17 -19.98 -4.22
N VAL A 100 6.02 -19.56 -3.29
CA VAL A 100 6.35 -18.15 -3.06
C VAL A 100 7.86 -17.93 -3.13
N GLU A 101 8.65 -18.91 -2.72
CA GLU A 101 10.10 -18.90 -2.82
C GLU A 101 10.55 -18.86 -4.28
N GLY A 102 11.44 -17.93 -4.62
CA GLY A 102 11.95 -17.77 -5.99
C GLY A 102 10.96 -17.20 -7.01
N VAL A 103 9.76 -16.80 -6.59
CA VAL A 103 8.74 -16.21 -7.49
C VAL A 103 8.84 -14.69 -7.51
N GLY A 104 8.98 -14.11 -8.70
CA GLY A 104 8.95 -12.66 -8.92
C GLY A 104 10.14 -11.94 -8.29
N ILE A 105 11.35 -12.47 -8.52
CA ILE A 105 12.61 -11.87 -8.05
C ILE A 105 12.81 -10.52 -8.73
N ILE A 106 13.13 -9.49 -7.94
CA ILE A 106 13.45 -8.15 -8.43
C ILE A 106 14.80 -7.74 -7.84
N GLY A 107 15.74 -7.33 -8.70
CA GLY A 107 17.02 -6.79 -8.26
C GLY A 107 16.89 -5.38 -7.68
N GLY A 108 17.85 -4.97 -6.83
CA GLY A 108 17.85 -3.62 -6.25
C GLY A 108 17.91 -2.50 -7.29
N GLU A 109 18.75 -2.65 -8.34
CA GLU A 109 18.85 -1.66 -9.42
C GLU A 109 17.55 -1.60 -10.25
N GLU A 110 16.92 -2.75 -10.52
CA GLU A 110 15.65 -2.82 -11.23
C GLU A 110 14.53 -2.15 -10.43
N ALA A 111 14.48 -2.40 -9.11
CA ALA A 111 13.52 -1.78 -8.22
C ALA A 111 13.63 -0.24 -8.26
N ILE A 112 14.85 0.30 -8.24
CA ILE A 112 15.08 1.76 -8.36
C ILE A 112 14.65 2.26 -9.74
N ASN A 113 15.06 1.58 -10.80
CA ASN A 113 14.75 1.99 -12.18
C ASN A 113 13.25 1.97 -12.48
N TRP A 114 12.50 1.03 -11.90
CA TRP A 114 11.05 0.95 -12.01
C TRP A 114 10.31 1.86 -11.03
N GLY A 115 11.02 2.60 -10.18
CA GLY A 115 10.43 3.50 -9.19
C GLY A 115 9.65 2.78 -8.09
N LEU A 116 9.99 1.53 -7.80
CA LEU A 116 9.37 0.77 -6.71
C LEU A 116 9.76 1.38 -5.36
N SER A 117 8.82 1.35 -4.41
CA SER A 117 9.05 1.88 -3.07
C SER A 117 8.42 1.01 -1.98
N GLY A 118 8.66 1.39 -0.73
CA GLY A 118 8.25 0.62 0.45
C GLY A 118 8.78 -0.81 0.47
N PRO A 119 7.94 -1.82 0.71
CA PRO A 119 8.39 -3.19 0.94
C PRO A 119 8.92 -3.87 -0.31
N MET A 120 8.54 -3.43 -1.51
CA MET A 120 9.13 -3.93 -2.76
C MET A 120 10.62 -3.58 -2.84
N LEU A 121 10.96 -2.35 -2.46
CA LEU A 121 12.32 -1.84 -2.44
C LEU A 121 13.13 -2.47 -1.29
N ARG A 122 12.53 -2.54 -0.09
CA ARG A 122 13.15 -3.16 1.10
C ARG A 122 13.39 -4.65 0.96
N ALA A 123 12.53 -5.38 0.26
CA ALA A 123 12.73 -6.80 -0.03
C ALA A 123 13.86 -7.07 -1.03
N SER A 124 14.22 -6.05 -1.83
CA SER A 124 15.25 -6.14 -2.88
C SER A 124 16.65 -5.69 -2.39
N GLY A 125 16.86 -5.63 -1.07
CA GLY A 125 18.15 -5.31 -0.45
C GLY A 125 18.41 -3.83 -0.16
N ILE A 126 17.43 -2.94 -0.39
CA ILE A 126 17.61 -1.49 -0.23
C ILE A 126 16.94 -1.02 1.06
N GLN A 127 17.77 -0.59 2.02
CA GLN A 127 17.31 -0.07 3.32
C GLN A 127 16.84 1.38 3.19
N TRP A 128 15.65 1.55 2.61
CA TRP A 128 15.04 2.87 2.40
C TRP A 128 13.64 2.93 3.02
N ASP A 129 13.40 3.93 3.86
CA ASP A 129 12.13 4.18 4.52
C ASP A 129 11.96 5.69 4.77
N LEU A 130 10.86 6.27 4.29
CA LEU A 130 10.64 7.71 4.40
C LEU A 130 10.53 8.19 5.85
N ARG A 131 10.07 7.33 6.77
CA ARG A 131 9.89 7.70 8.18
C ARG A 131 11.21 8.03 8.87
N LYS A 132 12.33 7.43 8.44
CA LYS A 132 13.69 7.74 8.92
C LYS A 132 14.43 8.77 8.07
N VAL A 133 13.99 9.04 6.83
CA VAL A 133 14.69 9.95 5.91
C VAL A 133 14.10 11.36 5.97
N ASP A 134 12.77 11.46 5.84
CA ASP A 134 12.07 12.75 5.81
C ASP A 134 11.64 13.19 7.23
N HIS A 135 11.84 12.33 8.25
CA HIS A 135 11.67 12.66 9.68
C HIS A 135 10.33 13.35 10.02
N TYR A 136 9.23 12.86 9.43
CA TYR A 136 7.92 13.47 9.65
C TYR A 136 7.26 12.96 10.94
N GLU A 137 6.38 13.78 11.52
CA GLU A 137 5.71 13.51 12.80
C GLU A 137 6.69 13.30 13.96
N CYS A 138 6.60 12.16 14.66
CA CYS A 138 7.41 11.83 15.84
C CYS A 138 8.09 10.47 15.73
N TYR A 139 8.29 9.96 14.50
CA TYR A 139 8.91 8.64 14.28
C TYR A 139 10.36 8.53 14.77
N ASP A 140 11.04 9.67 14.99
CA ASP A 140 12.40 9.75 15.54
C ASP A 140 12.47 9.55 17.04
N GLU A 141 11.36 9.73 17.76
CA GLU A 141 11.30 9.56 19.21
C GLU A 141 11.19 8.08 19.61
N PHE A 142 10.83 7.21 18.66
CA PHE A 142 10.66 5.78 18.88
C PHE A 142 11.90 4.98 18.49
N ASP A 143 12.21 3.94 19.27
CA ASP A 143 13.24 2.95 18.98
C ASP A 143 12.67 1.86 18.07
N TRP A 144 13.02 1.90 16.79
CA TRP A 144 12.59 0.93 15.78
C TRP A 144 13.59 0.87 14.62
N GLU A 145 13.63 -0.29 13.97
CA GLU A 145 14.59 -0.58 12.90
C GLU A 145 13.88 -0.88 11.57
N VAL A 146 14.50 -0.44 10.48
CA VAL A 146 13.99 -0.66 9.12
C VAL A 146 14.16 -2.13 8.74
N GLN A 147 13.06 -2.82 8.49
CA GLN A 147 13.05 -4.24 8.14
C GLN A 147 13.31 -4.43 6.65
N TRP A 148 14.31 -5.22 6.28
CA TRP A 148 14.71 -5.45 4.89
C TRP A 148 15.10 -6.91 4.66
N GLN A 149 15.11 -7.32 3.40
CA GLN A 149 15.52 -8.65 2.95
C GLN A 149 16.37 -8.50 1.68
N LYS A 150 17.15 -9.52 1.32
CA LYS A 150 18.12 -9.43 0.21
C LYS A 150 17.64 -10.12 -1.07
N GLU A 151 16.76 -11.10 -0.92
CA GLU A 151 16.42 -12.10 -1.92
C GLU A 151 15.54 -11.54 -3.04
N GLY A 152 14.78 -10.47 -2.80
CA GLY A 152 13.95 -9.80 -3.80
C GLY A 152 12.73 -10.60 -4.28
N ASP A 153 12.52 -11.81 -3.75
CA ASP A 153 11.42 -12.70 -4.12
C ASP A 153 10.13 -12.38 -3.35
N SER A 154 9.07 -13.12 -3.66
CA SER A 154 7.78 -12.94 -2.99
C SER A 154 7.82 -13.33 -1.51
N LEU A 155 8.74 -14.22 -1.12
CA LEU A 155 8.91 -14.65 0.27
C LEU A 155 9.57 -13.54 1.08
N ALA A 156 10.62 -12.91 0.55
CA ALA A 156 11.27 -11.74 1.13
C ALA A 156 10.25 -10.61 1.36
N ARG A 157 9.39 -10.34 0.38
CA ARG A 157 8.29 -9.36 0.54
C ARG A 157 7.35 -9.71 1.67
N TYR A 158 6.95 -10.99 1.78
CA TYR A 158 6.14 -11.47 2.89
C TYR A 158 6.85 -11.32 4.25
N LEU A 159 8.13 -11.66 4.33
CA LEU A 159 8.92 -11.55 5.56
C LEU A 159 9.10 -10.09 6.02
N VAL A 160 9.37 -9.17 5.08
CA VAL A 160 9.39 -7.72 5.37
C VAL A 160 8.06 -7.29 5.98
N ARG A 161 6.91 -7.71 5.41
CA ARG A 161 5.58 -7.37 5.93
C ARG A 161 5.34 -7.84 7.35
N ILE A 162 5.66 -9.10 7.65
CA ILE A 162 5.48 -9.65 9.00
C ILE A 162 6.39 -8.93 10.01
N SER A 163 7.61 -8.60 9.59
CA SER A 163 8.56 -7.86 10.42
C SER A 163 8.10 -6.42 10.66
N GLU A 164 7.58 -5.74 9.63
CA GLU A 164 6.96 -4.41 9.74
C GLU A 164 5.78 -4.39 10.71
N MET A 165 4.93 -5.43 10.71
CA MET A 165 3.84 -5.54 11.68
C MET A 165 4.36 -5.65 13.12
N THR A 166 5.45 -6.39 13.31
CA THR A 166 6.08 -6.55 14.64
C THR A 166 6.69 -5.24 15.12
N GLU A 167 7.41 -4.51 14.25
CA GLU A 167 7.93 -3.18 14.57
C GLU A 167 6.80 -2.16 14.78
N SER A 168 5.69 -2.27 14.05
CA SER A 168 4.52 -1.40 14.26
C SER A 168 3.92 -1.58 15.66
N ILE A 169 3.80 -2.83 16.12
CA ILE A 169 3.38 -3.13 17.50
C ILE A 169 4.37 -2.54 18.51
N LYS A 170 5.67 -2.65 18.26
CA LYS A 170 6.72 -2.07 19.11
C LYS A 170 6.57 -0.54 19.23
N ILE A 171 6.31 0.15 18.12
CA ILE A 171 6.06 1.60 18.08
C ILE A 171 4.79 1.94 18.86
N ILE A 172 3.69 1.20 18.64
CA ILE A 172 2.42 1.44 19.35
C ILE A 172 2.59 1.29 20.86
N GLN A 173 3.33 0.28 21.32
CA GLN A 173 3.62 0.07 22.74
C GLN A 173 4.40 1.25 23.34
N GLN A 174 5.46 1.71 22.66
CA GLN A 174 6.23 2.88 23.09
C GLN A 174 5.38 4.16 23.09
N ALA A 175 4.54 4.34 22.07
CA ALA A 175 3.63 5.46 21.98
C ALA A 175 2.62 5.44 23.14
N LEU A 176 2.07 4.27 23.49
CA LEU A 176 1.12 4.12 24.60
C LEU A 176 1.72 4.48 25.95
N GLU A 177 2.99 4.12 26.18
CA GLU A 177 3.74 4.48 27.40
C GLU A 177 4.12 5.96 27.42
N GLY A 178 4.36 6.54 26.25
CA GLY A 178 4.83 7.91 26.07
C GLY A 178 3.76 8.97 25.84
N ILE A 179 2.46 8.64 25.86
CA ILE A 179 1.39 9.60 25.51
C ILE A 179 1.46 10.85 26.42
N PRO A 180 1.80 12.02 25.88
CA PRO A 180 1.77 13.25 26.66
C PRO A 180 0.31 13.67 26.88
N GLY A 181 -0.01 14.12 28.09
CA GLY A 181 -1.28 14.80 28.33
C GLY A 181 -1.32 16.14 27.57
N GLY A 182 -2.44 16.46 26.91
CA GLY A 182 -2.59 17.74 26.23
C GLY A 182 -3.78 17.81 25.27
N PRO A 183 -4.03 18.98 24.66
CA PRO A 183 -4.93 19.13 23.52
C PRO A 183 -4.49 18.27 22.33
N TYR A 184 -5.40 17.45 21.77
CA TYR A 184 -5.13 16.60 20.59
C TYR A 184 -5.47 17.29 19.25
N GLU A 185 -6.07 18.47 19.29
CA GLU A 185 -6.38 19.27 18.10
C GLU A 185 -5.42 20.46 18.01
N ASN A 186 -5.09 20.83 16.78
CA ASN A 186 -4.32 22.04 16.51
C ASN A 186 -5.03 23.25 17.17
N LEU A 187 -4.30 23.97 18.02
CA LEU A 187 -4.82 25.12 18.77
C LEU A 187 -5.31 26.25 17.84
N GLU A 188 -4.80 26.33 16.61
CA GLU A 188 -5.28 27.25 15.58
C GLU A 188 -6.71 26.91 15.13
N ILE A 189 -7.06 25.62 15.03
CA ILE A 189 -8.42 25.16 14.67
C ILE A 189 -9.40 25.41 15.82
N ARG A 190 -8.95 25.33 17.07
CA ARG A 190 -9.78 25.67 18.25
C ARG A 190 -10.26 27.12 18.28
N ARG A 191 -9.69 28.03 17.47
CA ARG A 191 -10.28 29.38 17.29
C ARG A 191 -11.69 29.32 16.70
N PHE A 192 -11.99 28.32 15.87
CA PHE A 192 -13.29 28.14 15.22
C PHE A 192 -14.31 27.42 16.10
N ASP A 193 -13.83 26.58 17.02
CA ASP A 193 -14.65 25.70 17.86
C ASP A 193 -15.21 26.39 19.13
N ARG A 194 -15.09 27.72 19.22
CA ARG A 194 -15.55 28.52 20.38
C ARG A 194 -17.06 28.56 20.60
N VAL A 195 -17.85 27.87 19.79
CA VAL A 195 -19.32 27.82 19.94
C VAL A 195 -19.74 26.38 20.14
N LYS A 196 -19.40 25.79 21.31
CA LYS A 196 -19.74 24.40 21.63
C LYS A 196 -20.94 24.22 22.58
N ASP A 197 -21.53 25.30 23.09
CA ASP A 197 -22.69 25.22 23.99
C ASP A 197 -23.94 25.90 23.40
N THR A 198 -24.33 25.58 22.17
CA THR A 198 -25.68 25.94 21.67
C THR A 198 -26.68 24.84 21.98
N VAL A 199 -27.81 25.19 22.58
CA VAL A 199 -28.88 24.25 22.94
C VAL A 199 -29.45 23.60 21.68
N TRP A 200 -29.60 22.28 21.69
CA TRP A 200 -30.21 21.51 20.60
C TRP A 200 -31.64 22.04 20.33
N ASN A 201 -31.86 22.62 19.13
CA ASN A 201 -33.06 23.31 18.60
C ASN A 201 -33.08 24.84 18.60
N GLU A 202 -32.02 25.54 19.01
CA GLU A 202 -31.96 26.99 18.81
C GLU A 202 -31.69 27.37 17.34
N PHE A 203 -32.10 28.58 16.97
CA PHE A 203 -31.98 29.11 15.60
C PHE A 203 -30.56 28.98 15.04
N ASP A 204 -29.55 29.23 15.89
CA ASP A 204 -28.13 29.17 15.53
C ASP A 204 -27.65 27.76 15.16
N TYR A 205 -28.27 26.71 15.70
CA TYR A 205 -27.92 25.32 15.39
C TYR A 205 -28.18 24.96 13.92
N ARG A 206 -29.21 25.57 13.29
CA ARG A 206 -29.50 25.38 11.85
C ARG A 206 -28.44 25.97 10.94
N PHE A 207 -27.61 26.88 11.43
CA PHE A 207 -26.55 27.51 10.64
C PHE A 207 -25.21 26.79 10.78
N ILE A 208 -25.00 25.97 11.82
CA ILE A 208 -23.75 25.21 12.02
C ILE A 208 -23.51 24.24 10.85
N SER A 209 -24.56 23.57 10.34
CA SER A 209 -24.43 22.66 9.18
C SER A 209 -24.26 23.38 7.84
N LYS A 210 -24.52 24.70 7.79
CA LYS A 210 -24.48 25.53 6.58
C LYS A 210 -23.38 26.58 6.57
N LYS A 211 -22.54 26.68 7.61
CA LYS A 211 -21.36 27.55 7.54
C LYS A 211 -20.50 27.01 6.39
N PRO A 212 -20.33 27.76 5.28
CA PRO A 212 -19.28 27.40 4.33
C PRO A 212 -18.00 27.33 5.14
N SER A 213 -17.20 26.28 4.92
CA SER A 213 -15.87 26.21 5.54
C SER A 213 -15.19 27.56 5.31
N PRO A 214 -14.57 28.16 6.36
CA PRO A 214 -13.78 29.37 6.15
C PRO A 214 -12.83 29.04 5.00
N THR A 215 -12.97 29.71 3.87
CA THR A 215 -12.15 29.43 2.69
C THR A 215 -10.74 29.87 3.05
N PHE A 216 -9.96 28.94 3.58
CA PHE A 216 -8.58 29.19 3.96
C PHE A 216 -7.81 29.46 2.66
N GLU A 217 -7.43 30.72 2.45
CA GLU A 217 -6.55 31.09 1.35
C GLU A 217 -5.15 30.54 1.66
N LEU A 218 -4.89 29.29 1.26
CA LEU A 218 -3.52 28.77 1.22
C LEU A 218 -2.70 29.63 0.25
N SER A 219 -1.45 29.89 0.61
CA SER A 219 -0.49 30.55 -0.27
C SER A 219 -0.39 29.83 -1.61
N LYS A 220 -0.31 30.59 -2.70
CA LYS A 220 -0.11 30.06 -4.06
C LYS A 220 1.33 29.56 -4.20
N GLN A 221 1.54 28.32 -3.77
CA GLN A 221 2.82 27.61 -3.85
C GLN A 221 2.55 26.18 -4.29
N GLU A 222 3.56 25.57 -4.90
CA GLU A 222 3.55 24.14 -5.17
C GLU A 222 4.11 23.41 -3.96
N LEU A 223 3.34 22.49 -3.41
CA LEU A 223 3.78 21.65 -2.30
C LEU A 223 3.80 20.20 -2.76
N TYR A 224 4.92 19.55 -2.48
CA TYR A 224 5.08 18.11 -2.65
C TYR A 224 5.39 17.50 -1.29
N ALA A 225 4.41 16.77 -0.75
CA ALA A 225 4.53 16.06 0.52
C ALA A 225 4.53 14.55 0.23
N ARG A 226 5.33 13.80 1.00
CA ARG A 226 5.41 12.35 0.87
C ARG A 226 5.24 11.71 2.24
N VAL A 227 4.56 10.59 2.26
CA VAL A 227 4.33 9.77 3.45
C VAL A 227 4.58 8.31 3.09
N GLU A 228 5.21 7.56 3.99
CA GLU A 228 5.30 6.11 3.84
C GLU A 228 3.93 5.49 4.16
N ALA A 229 3.14 5.17 3.13
CA ALA A 229 1.94 4.36 3.34
C ALA A 229 2.35 2.90 3.49
N PRO A 230 1.51 2.04 4.10
CA PRO A 230 1.82 0.62 4.21
C PRO A 230 2.10 0.00 2.85
N LYS A 231 1.42 0.42 1.77
CA LYS A 231 1.67 -0.14 0.44
C LYS A 231 3.03 0.26 -0.13
N GLU A 232 3.30 1.56 -0.16
CA GLU A 232 4.42 2.20 -0.87
C GLU A 232 4.44 3.70 -0.51
N ASN A 233 5.40 4.45 -1.05
CA ASN A 233 5.47 5.90 -0.87
C ASN A 233 4.24 6.56 -1.47
N TRP A 234 3.47 7.24 -0.62
CA TRP A 234 2.32 8.00 -1.06
C TRP A 234 2.67 9.47 -1.14
N ASN A 235 2.51 10.03 -2.33
CA ASN A 235 2.92 11.39 -2.64
C ASN A 235 1.68 12.24 -2.91
N PHE A 236 1.63 13.40 -2.30
CA PHE A 236 0.63 14.41 -2.54
C PHE A 236 1.29 15.65 -3.16
N SER A 237 0.85 16.01 -4.35
CA SER A 237 1.26 17.24 -5.03
C SER A 237 0.05 18.15 -5.18
N ASP A 238 0.12 19.34 -4.60
CA ASP A 238 -0.85 20.41 -4.86
C ASP A 238 -0.16 21.54 -5.62
N ARG A 239 -0.79 21.97 -6.72
CA ARG A 239 -0.35 23.08 -7.57
C ARG A 239 -1.57 23.99 -7.77
N ARG A 240 -1.54 25.17 -7.15
CA ARG A 240 -2.56 26.22 -7.30
C ARG A 240 -2.14 27.32 -8.25
#